data_AF-A0A957D9S1-F1
#
_entry.id   AF-A0A957D9S1-F1
#
_cell.length_a   1.000
_cell.length_b   1.000
_cell.length_c   1.000
_cell.angle_alpha   90.00
_cell.angle_beta   90.00
_cell.angle_gamma   90.00
#
_symmetry.space_group_name_H-M   'P 1'
#
loop_
_entity.id
_entity.type
_entity.pdbx_description
1 polymer ?
#
loop_
_entity_poly.entity_id
_entity_poly.type
_entity_poly.pdbx_seq_one_letter_code
_entity_poly.pdbx_strand_id
1 'polypeptide(L)'
;MTLKYRTPQHPMIPPITIDKRSPFLGEACALCKEPFAPGDEIVVCPDDATRHHTQCWRANGNKCAAYGCTGHGEVDSPSLNEAVEGEVVTDGHPADDGRSQGNGRSKVRTMPSSSFGCAQGCFLISIGLAVLLFAIACFGLWAMLDYIMIDVLGWSYREPISGVLPAINALILVTSFKLHHNM
;
A
#
# COMPACT_ATOMS: atom_id res chain seq x y z
N MET A 1 -12.07 -41.26 -29.01
CA MET A 1 -11.19 -40.08 -29.16
C MET A 1 -11.66 -39.02 -28.17
N THR A 2 -11.07 -38.97 -26.98
CA THR A 2 -11.35 -37.94 -25.97
C THR A 2 -10.44 -36.75 -26.24
N LEU A 3 -11.03 -35.63 -26.68
CA LEU A 3 -10.33 -34.35 -26.77
C LEU A 3 -9.97 -33.93 -25.33
N LYS A 4 -8.70 -34.14 -24.95
CA LYS A 4 -8.10 -33.51 -23.77
C LYS A 4 -8.10 -32.01 -24.04
N TYR A 5 -9.11 -31.30 -23.57
CA TYR A 5 -9.04 -29.86 -23.43
C TYR A 5 -7.89 -29.57 -22.46
N ARG A 6 -6.74 -29.18 -23.03
CA ARG A 6 -5.60 -28.67 -22.28
C ARG A 6 -6.01 -27.28 -21.83
N THR A 7 -6.58 -27.17 -20.63
CA THR A 7 -6.79 -25.88 -19.98
C THR A 7 -5.44 -25.17 -19.94
N PRO A 8 -5.32 -23.93 -20.45
CA PRO A 8 -4.10 -23.16 -20.26
C PRO A 8 -3.87 -23.03 -18.75
N GLN A 9 -2.65 -23.36 -18.31
CA GLN A 9 -2.29 -23.43 -16.89
C GLN A 9 -2.17 -22.03 -16.24
N HIS A 10 -2.48 -20.97 -16.99
CA HIS A 10 -2.38 -19.57 -16.57
C HIS A 10 -3.66 -18.81 -16.97
N PRO A 11 -4.15 -17.90 -16.12
CA PRO A 11 -5.31 -17.08 -16.46
C PRO A 11 -4.98 -16.18 -17.65
N MET A 12 -5.91 -16.10 -18.61
CA MET A 12 -5.83 -15.13 -19.69
C MET A 12 -6.33 -13.78 -19.19
N ILE A 13 -5.52 -12.74 -19.38
CA ILE A 13 -5.79 -11.38 -18.93
C ILE A 13 -6.11 -10.53 -20.17
N PRO A 14 -7.33 -9.98 -20.28
CA PRO A 14 -7.67 -9.13 -21.42
C PRO A 14 -6.93 -7.78 -21.32
N PRO A 15 -6.31 -7.29 -22.41
CA PRO A 15 -5.75 -5.95 -22.46
C PRO A 15 -6.88 -4.91 -22.47
N ILE A 16 -6.62 -3.76 -21.84
CA ILE A 16 -7.53 -2.62 -21.79
C ILE A 16 -6.82 -1.44 -22.44
N THR A 17 -7.43 -0.85 -23.46
CA THR A 17 -6.93 0.39 -24.08
C THR A 17 -7.39 1.61 -23.27
N ILE A 18 -6.48 2.54 -23.01
CA ILE A 18 -6.74 3.78 -22.30
C ILE A 18 -7.30 4.83 -23.27
N ASP A 19 -8.48 5.36 -22.97
CA ASP A 19 -9.02 6.54 -23.66
C ASP A 19 -8.91 7.81 -22.78
N LYS A 20 -9.29 8.98 -23.34
CA LYS A 20 -9.21 10.28 -22.65
C LYS A 20 -10.14 10.40 -21.42
N ARG A 21 -11.10 9.48 -21.24
CA ARG A 21 -12.05 9.41 -20.13
C ARG A 21 -11.77 8.22 -19.21
N SER A 22 -10.72 7.45 -19.50
CA SER A 22 -10.34 6.29 -18.72
C SER A 22 -10.00 6.69 -17.28
N PRO A 23 -10.47 5.93 -16.28
CA PRO A 23 -10.13 6.20 -14.88
C PRO A 23 -8.65 5.99 -14.58
N PHE A 24 -7.92 5.28 -15.43
CA PHE A 24 -6.50 4.98 -15.24
C PHE A 24 -5.56 6.03 -15.83
N LEU A 25 -6.10 7.08 -16.45
CA LEU A 25 -5.32 8.11 -17.11
C LEU A 25 -4.42 8.84 -16.12
N GLY A 26 -3.13 8.94 -16.43
CA GLY A 26 -2.13 9.59 -15.58
C GLY A 26 -1.64 8.76 -14.39
N GLU A 27 -2.23 7.58 -14.14
CA GLU A 27 -1.67 6.64 -13.16
C GLU A 27 -0.38 6.00 -13.69
N ALA A 28 0.51 5.57 -12.80
CA ALA A 28 1.82 5.05 -13.19
C ALA A 28 1.82 3.51 -13.34
N CYS A 29 2.51 3.04 -14.38
CA CYS A 29 2.84 1.62 -14.53
C CYS A 29 3.71 1.13 -13.37
N ALA A 30 3.36 0.00 -12.75
CA ALA A 30 4.12 -0.52 -11.61
C ALA A 30 5.53 -1.00 -11.95
N LEU A 31 5.83 -1.28 -13.23
CA LEU A 31 7.18 -1.66 -13.66
C LEU A 31 8.03 -0.45 -14.07
N CYS A 32 7.65 0.27 -15.13
CA CYS A 32 8.46 1.36 -15.69
C CYS A 32 8.25 2.72 -15.02
N LYS A 33 7.22 2.86 -14.18
CA LYS A 33 6.85 4.10 -13.47
C LYS A 33 6.40 5.27 -14.33
N GLU A 34 6.31 5.10 -15.65
CA GLU A 34 5.73 6.07 -16.56
C GLU A 34 4.20 6.14 -16.40
N PRO A 35 3.58 7.34 -16.44
CA PRO A 35 2.14 7.51 -16.45
C PRO A 35 1.48 6.96 -17.72
N PHE A 36 0.26 6.45 -17.59
CA PHE A 36 -0.56 6.00 -18.72
C PHE A 36 -1.12 7.19 -19.51
N ALA A 37 -1.00 7.14 -20.83
CA ALA A 37 -1.51 8.09 -21.79
C ALA A 37 -2.68 7.51 -22.61
N PRO A 38 -3.50 8.36 -23.27
CA PRO A 38 -4.53 7.88 -24.17
C PRO A 38 -3.91 7.13 -25.36
N GLY A 39 -4.43 5.94 -25.65
CA GLY A 39 -3.92 5.02 -26.66
C GLY A 39 -3.09 3.87 -26.09
N ASP A 40 -2.62 3.98 -24.84
CA ASP A 40 -1.85 2.90 -24.22
C ASP A 40 -2.69 1.67 -23.96
N GLU A 41 -2.09 0.50 -24.12
CA GLU A 41 -2.68 -0.76 -23.68
C GLU A 41 -2.12 -1.16 -22.33
N ILE A 42 -3.01 -1.43 -21.38
CA ILE A 42 -2.66 -1.84 -20.04
C ILE A 42 -3.26 -3.20 -19.70
N VAL A 43 -2.66 -3.85 -18.71
CA VAL A 43 -3.22 -5.02 -18.03
C VAL A 43 -3.33 -4.73 -16.54
N VAL A 44 -4.37 -5.30 -15.95
CA VAL A 44 -4.64 -5.24 -14.52
C VAL A 44 -4.33 -6.62 -13.95
N CYS A 45 -3.44 -6.69 -12.97
CA CYS A 45 -3.13 -7.95 -12.31
C CYS A 45 -4.38 -8.52 -11.62
N PRO A 46 -4.70 -9.81 -11.79
CA PRO A 46 -5.90 -10.42 -11.19
C PRO A 46 -5.84 -10.53 -9.65
N ASP A 47 -4.63 -10.51 -9.07
CA ASP A 47 -4.44 -10.76 -7.64
C ASP A 47 -4.49 -9.49 -6.79
N ASP A 48 -3.84 -8.41 -7.25
CA ASP A 48 -3.67 -7.17 -6.47
C ASP A 48 -4.20 -5.92 -7.19
N ALA A 49 -4.80 -6.08 -8.37
CA ALA A 49 -5.28 -5.01 -9.23
C ALA A 49 -4.20 -3.98 -9.66
N THR A 50 -2.91 -4.31 -9.52
CA THR A 50 -1.82 -3.44 -9.96
C THR A 50 -1.78 -3.35 -11.48
N ARG A 51 -1.59 -2.14 -12.01
CA ARG A 51 -1.63 -1.83 -13.45
C ARG A 51 -0.24 -1.79 -14.07
N HIS A 52 -0.15 -2.33 -15.27
CA HIS A 52 1.08 -2.41 -16.06
C HIS A 52 0.75 -2.13 -17.52
N HIS A 53 1.66 -1.56 -18.28
CA HIS A 53 1.56 -1.63 -19.75
C HIS A 53 1.56 -3.11 -20.17
N THR A 54 0.80 -3.46 -21.22
CA THR A 54 0.81 -4.82 -21.80
C THR A 54 2.24 -5.27 -22.13
N GLN A 55 3.05 -4.38 -22.69
CA GLN A 55 4.46 -4.63 -23.00
C GLN A 55 5.30 -4.86 -21.74
N CYS A 56 5.13 -4.02 -20.70
CA CYS A 56 5.85 -4.17 -19.43
C CYS A 56 5.52 -5.50 -18.73
N TRP A 57 4.25 -5.92 -18.79
CA TRP A 57 3.80 -7.19 -18.23
C TRP A 57 4.49 -8.38 -18.92
N ARG A 58 4.49 -8.39 -20.25
CA ARG A 58 5.19 -9.41 -21.05
C ARG A 58 6.70 -9.40 -20.81
N ALA A 59 7.31 -8.22 -20.76
CA ALA A 59 8.74 -8.05 -20.48
C ALA A 59 9.12 -8.54 -19.07
N ASN A 60 8.20 -8.46 -18.10
CA ASN A 60 8.40 -9.00 -16.75
C ASN A 60 8.15 -10.53 -16.69
N GLY A 61 7.87 -11.19 -17.81
CA GLY A 61 7.57 -12.63 -17.85
C GLY A 61 6.13 -12.94 -17.45
N ASN A 62 5.19 -12.11 -17.89
CA ASN A 62 3.75 -12.30 -17.67
C ASN A 62 3.35 -12.36 -16.18
N LYS A 63 3.98 -11.50 -15.36
CA LYS A 63 3.80 -11.44 -13.91
C LYS A 63 3.75 -10.01 -13.38
N CYS A 64 3.17 -9.86 -12.19
CA CYS A 64 3.08 -8.60 -11.47
C CYS A 64 4.48 -8.12 -11.02
N ALA A 65 4.71 -6.81 -11.13
CA ALA A 65 5.92 -6.15 -10.63
C ALA A 65 5.73 -5.53 -9.24
N ALA A 66 4.52 -5.56 -8.68
CA ALA A 66 4.26 -5.08 -7.33
C ALA A 66 5.01 -5.92 -6.30
N TYR A 67 5.55 -5.26 -5.28
CA TYR A 67 6.26 -5.94 -4.21
C TYR A 67 5.34 -6.90 -3.45
N GLY A 68 5.72 -8.17 -3.39
CA GLY A 68 4.99 -9.20 -2.64
C GLY A 68 3.79 -9.83 -3.36
N CYS A 69 3.49 -9.42 -4.60
CA CYS A 69 2.44 -10.05 -5.42
C CYS A 69 2.98 -11.23 -6.24
N THR A 70 2.22 -12.31 -6.33
CA THR A 70 2.55 -13.51 -7.14
C THR A 70 1.68 -13.65 -8.39
N GLY A 71 0.89 -12.62 -8.70
CA GLY A 71 -0.04 -12.64 -9.81
C GLY A 71 0.66 -12.76 -11.15
N HIS A 72 0.12 -13.62 -11.99
CA HIS A 72 0.66 -13.95 -13.31
C HIS A 72 -0.48 -14.35 -14.25
N GLY A 73 -0.23 -14.28 -15.56
CA GLY A 73 -1.23 -14.57 -16.56
C GLY A 73 -0.79 -14.13 -17.95
N GLU A 74 -1.24 -14.85 -18.98
CA GLU A 74 -0.93 -14.48 -20.36
C GLU A 74 -1.85 -13.35 -20.80
N VAL A 75 -1.30 -12.36 -21.52
CA VAL A 75 -2.15 -11.29 -22.08
C VAL A 75 -2.85 -11.85 -23.30
N ASP A 76 -4.19 -11.79 -23.31
CA ASP A 76 -4.98 -12.15 -24.48
C ASP A 76 -4.65 -11.18 -25.60
N SER A 77 -3.83 -11.59 -26.55
CA SER A 77 -3.63 -10.81 -27.76
C SER A 77 -4.87 -11.04 -28.62
N PRO A 78 -5.72 -10.02 -28.88
CA PRO A 78 -6.73 -10.15 -29.91
C PRO A 78 -5.97 -10.50 -31.19
N SER A 79 -6.11 -11.75 -31.62
CA SER A 79 -5.45 -12.28 -32.80
C SER A 79 -5.72 -11.35 -33.97
N LEU A 80 -4.64 -10.98 -34.66
CA LEU A 80 -4.59 -10.27 -35.93
C LEU A 80 -5.48 -10.92 -37.01
N ASN A 81 -6.79 -10.75 -36.90
CA ASN A 81 -7.75 -10.84 -37.98
C ASN A 81 -8.45 -9.49 -37.98
N GLU A 82 -7.76 -8.49 -38.54
CA GLU A 82 -8.33 -7.42 -39.37
C GLU A 82 -7.16 -6.62 -39.96
N ALA A 83 -6.22 -7.33 -40.61
CA ALA A 83 -5.45 -6.73 -41.69
C ALA A 83 -6.34 -6.76 -42.93
N VAL A 84 -7.28 -5.81 -43.01
CA VAL A 84 -7.87 -5.37 -44.27
C VAL A 84 -7.73 -3.85 -44.29
N GLU A 85 -6.69 -3.43 -45.00
CA GLU A 85 -6.68 -2.30 -45.93
C GLU A 85 -7.67 -1.16 -45.63
N GLY A 86 -7.12 -0.07 -45.11
CA GLY A 86 -7.82 1.18 -44.91
C GLY A 86 -6.81 2.32 -44.85
N GLU A 87 -6.03 2.48 -45.92
CA GLU A 87 -5.33 3.73 -46.19
C GLU A 87 -6.38 4.82 -46.39
N VAL A 88 -6.58 5.66 -45.38
CA VAL A 88 -7.39 6.87 -45.50
C VAL A 88 -6.45 8.05 -45.37
N VAL A 89 -6.07 8.56 -46.53
CA VAL A 89 -5.57 9.92 -46.74
C VAL A 89 -6.48 10.90 -46.00
N THR A 90 -5.92 11.71 -45.09
CA THR A 90 -6.62 12.87 -44.54
C THR A 90 -5.87 14.13 -44.92
N ASP A 91 -6.33 14.79 -45.98
CA ASP A 91 -6.13 16.21 -46.21
C ASP A 91 -7.31 16.99 -45.60
N GLY A 92 -7.02 17.98 -44.74
CA GLY A 92 -7.76 19.25 -44.67
C GLY A 92 -9.01 19.43 -43.78
N HIS A 93 -8.78 19.94 -42.55
CA HIS A 93 -9.44 21.13 -41.92
C HIS A 93 -10.96 21.09 -41.53
N PRO A 94 -11.48 22.01 -40.66
CA PRO A 94 -11.80 21.68 -39.26
C PRO A 94 -13.22 22.10 -38.75
N ALA A 95 -13.48 21.76 -37.49
CA ALA A 95 -14.40 22.36 -36.51
C ALA A 95 -15.92 22.22 -36.73
N ASP A 96 -16.59 21.49 -35.84
CA ASP A 96 -17.92 21.87 -35.34
C ASP A 96 -18.08 21.40 -33.89
N ASP A 97 -18.74 22.23 -33.09
CA ASP A 97 -18.94 22.14 -31.66
C ASP A 97 -19.98 21.08 -31.28
N GLY A 98 -19.79 20.48 -30.11
CA GLY A 98 -20.72 19.50 -29.55
C GLY A 98 -21.17 19.91 -28.16
N ARG A 99 -22.15 20.81 -28.07
CA ARG A 99 -22.96 21.02 -26.86
C ARG A 99 -24.09 19.99 -26.80
N SER A 100 -24.24 19.32 -25.65
CA SER A 100 -25.51 18.93 -24.97
C SER A 100 -25.25 17.66 -24.14
N GLN A 101 -25.03 17.75 -22.82
CA GLN A 101 -26.06 17.83 -21.77
C GLN A 101 -27.15 16.74 -21.91
N GLY A 102 -27.12 15.78 -20.98
CA GLY A 102 -28.10 14.70 -20.86
C GLY A 102 -27.92 13.96 -19.55
N ASN A 103 -28.65 14.41 -18.54
CA ASN A 103 -28.66 13.90 -17.17
C ASN A 103 -29.21 12.45 -17.13
N GLY A 104 -28.47 11.54 -16.51
CA GLY A 104 -28.84 10.13 -16.43
C GLY A 104 -28.07 9.40 -15.34
N ARG A 105 -28.36 9.77 -14.09
CA ARG A 105 -28.04 9.08 -12.82
C ARG A 105 -27.69 7.59 -12.98
N SER A 106 -26.46 7.27 -13.35
CA SER A 106 -25.94 5.91 -13.26
C SER A 106 -25.52 5.70 -11.81
N LYS A 107 -26.22 4.75 -11.18
CA LYS A 107 -25.98 4.30 -9.82
C LYS A 107 -24.65 3.53 -9.81
N VAL A 108 -23.55 4.25 -9.93
CA VAL A 108 -22.21 3.71 -9.70
C VAL A 108 -22.16 3.37 -8.22
N ARG A 109 -22.35 2.09 -7.90
CA ARG A 109 -21.88 1.56 -6.63
C ARG A 109 -20.37 1.58 -6.70
N THR A 110 -19.78 2.71 -6.34
CA THR A 110 -18.40 2.79 -5.89
C THR A 110 -18.33 1.87 -4.68
N MET A 111 -17.88 0.62 -4.86
CA MET A 111 -17.28 -0.06 -3.73
C MET A 111 -16.03 0.76 -3.43
N PRO A 112 -15.91 1.36 -2.24
CA PRO A 112 -14.69 2.08 -1.90
C PRO A 112 -13.57 1.04 -1.96
N SER A 113 -12.60 1.24 -2.85
CA SER A 113 -11.26 0.72 -2.61
C SER A 113 -10.97 1.06 -1.15
N SER A 114 -10.73 0.06 -0.31
CA SER A 114 -10.47 0.24 1.11
C SER A 114 -9.11 0.94 1.31
N SER A 115 -9.01 2.18 0.87
CA SER A 115 -7.93 3.14 1.13
C SER A 115 -7.79 3.45 2.63
N PHE A 116 -8.75 2.99 3.43
CA PHE A 116 -8.66 2.96 4.88
C PHE A 116 -7.40 2.24 5.36
N GLY A 117 -6.90 1.20 4.67
CA GLY A 117 -5.68 0.50 5.08
C GLY A 117 -4.39 1.33 4.97
N CYS A 118 -4.24 2.11 3.89
CA CYS A 118 -3.08 2.99 3.72
C CYS A 118 -3.15 4.22 4.62
N ALA A 119 -4.30 4.88 4.73
CA ALA A 119 -4.45 6.05 5.59
C ALA A 119 -4.39 5.70 7.09
N GLN A 120 -5.03 4.60 7.50
CA GLN A 120 -4.98 4.12 8.89
C GLN A 120 -3.59 3.58 9.26
N GLY A 121 -2.89 2.93 8.32
CA GLY A 121 -1.51 2.48 8.52
C GLY A 121 -0.55 3.66 8.73
N CYS A 122 -0.61 4.68 7.88
CA CYS A 122 0.22 5.89 8.04
C CYS A 122 -0.05 6.62 9.35
N PHE A 123 -1.30 6.68 9.80
CA PHE A 123 -1.67 7.33 11.06
C PHE A 123 -1.15 6.57 12.28
N LEU A 124 -1.17 5.23 12.27
CA LEU A 124 -0.63 4.43 13.36
C LEU A 124 0.90 4.52 13.44
N ILE A 125 1.58 4.51 12.29
CA ILE A 125 3.04 4.66 12.22
C ILE A 125 3.46 6.06 12.71
N SER A 126 2.73 7.11 12.31
CA SER A 126 3.05 8.48 12.74
C SER A 126 2.84 8.67 14.25
N ILE A 127 1.75 8.13 14.82
CA ILE A 127 1.52 8.15 16.27
C ILE A 127 2.62 7.36 17.00
N GLY A 128 2.96 6.16 16.52
CA GLY A 128 3.99 5.35 17.14
C GLY A 128 5.35 6.06 17.18
N LEU A 129 5.74 6.68 16.07
CA LEU A 129 6.98 7.46 15.99
C LEU A 129 6.94 8.71 16.88
N ALA A 130 5.79 9.40 16.94
CA ALA A 130 5.62 10.56 17.80
C ALA A 130 5.73 10.21 19.29
N VAL A 131 5.09 9.11 19.74
CA VAL A 131 5.18 8.63 21.12
C VAL A 131 6.61 8.21 21.47
N LEU A 132 7.30 7.52 20.56
CA LEU A 132 8.69 7.13 20.74
C LEU A 132 9.61 8.35 20.91
N LEU A 133 9.51 9.33 20.02
CA LEU A 133 10.31 10.55 20.09
C LEU A 133 9.99 11.35 21.36
N PHE A 134 8.71 11.44 21.74
CA PHE A 134 8.30 12.12 22.96
C PHE A 134 8.87 11.41 24.21
N ALA A 135 8.84 10.08 24.25
CA ALA A 135 9.43 9.31 25.34
C ALA A 135 10.94 9.56 25.44
N ILE A 136 11.67 9.47 24.32
CA ILE A 136 13.12 9.73 24.28
C ILE A 136 13.42 11.17 24.73
N ALA A 137 12.64 12.15 24.27
CA ALA A 137 12.80 13.55 24.69
C ALA A 137 12.54 13.74 26.18
N CYS A 138 11.49 13.13 26.73
CA CYS A 138 11.22 13.16 28.17
C CYS A 138 12.35 12.52 28.98
N PHE A 139 12.82 11.34 28.58
CA PHE A 139 13.93 10.67 29.27
C PHE A 139 15.24 11.44 29.13
N GLY A 140 15.54 11.97 27.95
CA GLY A 140 16.74 12.76 27.70
C GLY A 140 16.73 14.09 28.47
N LEU A 141 15.60 14.79 28.48
CA LEU A 141 15.43 16.01 29.26
C LEU A 141 15.52 15.72 30.76
N TRP A 142 14.89 14.64 31.22
CA TRP A 142 15.00 14.21 32.62
C TRP A 142 16.44 13.89 33.01
N ALA A 143 17.16 13.12 32.19
CA ALA A 143 18.56 12.79 32.43
C ALA A 143 19.48 14.02 32.42
N MET A 144 19.22 14.97 31.52
CA MET A 144 19.97 16.22 31.47
C MET A 144 19.73 17.07 32.72
N LEU A 145 18.48 17.14 33.19
CA LEU A 145 18.13 17.89 34.39
C LEU A 145 18.72 17.22 35.65
N ASP A 146 18.70 15.88 35.70
CA ASP A 146 19.32 15.09 36.77
C ASP A 146 20.83 15.35 36.85
N TYR A 147 21.52 15.32 35.71
CA TYR A 147 22.94 15.67 35.60
C TYR A 147 23.23 17.07 36.14
N ILE A 148 22.46 18.08 35.73
CA ILE A 148 22.64 19.46 36.22
C ILE A 148 22.40 19.54 37.73
N MET A 149 21.36 18.90 38.23
CA MET A 149 20.98 18.97 39.64
C MET A 149 22.00 18.31 40.56
N ILE A 150 22.56 17.17 40.15
CA ILE A 150 23.54 16.43 40.94
C ILE A 150 24.93 17.03 40.79
N ASP A 151 25.41 17.20 39.55
CA ASP A 151 26.82 17.53 39.28
C ASP A 151 27.11 19.04 39.31
N VAL A 152 26.15 19.89 38.93
CA VAL A 152 26.37 21.35 38.91
C VAL A 152 25.85 22.01 40.19
N LEU A 153 24.67 21.61 40.66
CA LEU A 153 24.00 22.23 41.81
C LEU A 153 24.23 21.48 43.13
N GLY A 154 24.74 20.24 43.10
CA GLY A 154 25.02 19.45 44.31
C GLY A 154 23.77 19.09 45.12
N TRP A 155 22.59 19.09 44.51
CA TRP A 155 21.32 18.80 45.18
C TRP A 155 21.03 17.29 45.14
N SER A 156 21.26 16.61 46.25
CA SER A 156 20.95 15.20 46.46
C SER A 156 19.47 15.00 46.81
N TYR A 157 18.57 15.11 45.83
CA TYR A 157 17.13 14.90 46.03
C TYR A 157 16.71 13.42 45.92
N ARG A 158 17.63 12.54 45.51
CA ARG A 158 17.43 11.09 45.50
C ARG A 158 17.76 10.52 46.89
N GLU A 159 16.72 10.25 47.67
CA GLU A 159 16.87 9.45 48.89
C GLU A 159 17.54 8.12 48.53
N PRO A 160 18.57 7.67 49.28
CA PRO A 160 19.21 6.40 49.01
C PRO A 160 18.16 5.28 49.10
N ILE A 161 18.18 4.40 48.09
CA ILE A 161 17.26 3.25 47.94
C ILE A 161 17.34 2.27 49.13
N SER A 162 18.22 2.52 50.11
CA SER A 162 18.31 1.82 51.39
C SER A 162 17.01 1.82 52.19
N GLY A 163 16.08 2.75 51.96
CA GLY A 163 14.77 2.76 52.61
C GLY A 163 13.68 1.88 51.97
N VAL A 164 13.79 1.53 50.67
CA VAL A 164 12.70 0.87 49.92
C VAL A 164 12.93 -0.64 49.72
N LEU A 165 14.20 -1.07 49.73
CA LEU A 165 14.59 -2.48 49.70
C LEU A 165 14.00 -3.36 50.83
N PRO A 166 13.92 -2.91 52.12
CA PRO A 166 13.29 -3.74 53.15
C PRO A 166 11.77 -3.90 52.96
N ALA A 167 11.10 -2.92 52.34
CA ALA A 167 9.65 -2.98 52.11
C ALA A 167 9.26 -3.98 51.00
N ILE A 168 10.05 -4.05 49.92
CA ILE A 168 9.80 -4.97 48.80
C ILE A 168 10.13 -6.43 49.21
N ASN A 169 11.23 -6.65 49.94
CA ASN A 169 11.58 -7.98 50.45
C ASN A 169 10.55 -8.50 51.47
N ALA A 170 10.01 -7.64 52.33
CA ALA A 170 8.94 -8.03 53.26
C ALA A 170 7.65 -8.42 52.52
N LEU A 171 7.28 -7.71 51.46
CA LEU A 171 6.07 -8.02 50.70
C LEU A 171 6.19 -9.36 49.94
N ILE A 172 7.36 -9.64 49.35
CA ILE A 172 7.64 -10.90 48.63
C ILE A 172 7.64 -12.11 49.59
N LEU A 173 8.18 -11.96 50.80
CA LEU A 173 8.15 -13.01 51.83
C LEU A 173 6.72 -13.27 52.33
N VAL A 174 5.92 -12.23 52.57
CA VAL A 174 4.52 -12.37 53.01
C VAL A 174 3.68 -13.08 51.95
N THR A 175 3.85 -12.77 50.67
CA THR A 175 3.11 -13.46 49.59
C THR A 175 3.56 -14.91 49.41
N SER A 176 4.85 -15.20 49.58
CA SER A 176 5.39 -16.56 49.45
C SER A 176 4.95 -17.46 50.60
N PHE A 177 4.91 -16.94 51.83
CA PHE A 177 4.45 -17.70 52.99
C PHE A 177 2.94 -17.99 52.92
N LYS A 178 2.14 -17.05 52.40
CA LYS A 178 0.70 -17.22 52.21
C LYS A 178 0.35 -18.23 51.10
N LEU A 179 1.24 -18.43 50.13
CA LEU A 179 1.09 -19.44 49.07
C LEU A 179 1.45 -20.85 49.56
N HIS A 180 2.46 -20.99 50.41
CA HIS A 180 2.88 -22.29 50.95
C HIS A 180 1.93 -22.82 52.04
N HIS A 181 1.15 -21.96 52.71
CA HIS A 181 0.22 -22.38 53.76
C HIS A 181 -1.20 -22.72 53.25
N ASN A 182 -1.43 -22.59 51.93
CA ASN A 182 -2.71 -22.82 51.25
C ASN A 182 -2.65 -23.99 50.24
N MET A 183 -1.59 -24.79 50.29
CA MET A 183 -1.46 -26.12 49.69
C MET A 183 -1.40 -27.15 50.82
#